data_AF-A0A538NL88-F1
#
_entry.id   AF-A0A538NL88-F1
#
_cell.length_a   1.000
_cell.length_b   1.000
_cell.length_c   1.000
_cell.angle_alpha   90.00
_cell.angle_beta   90.00
_cell.angle_gamma   90.00
#
_symmetry.space_group_name_H-M   'P 1'
#
loop_
_entity.id
_entity.type
_entity.pdbx_description
1 polymer ?
#
loop_
_entity_poly.entity_id
_entity_poly.type
_entity_poly.pdbx_seq_one_letter_code
_entity_poly.pdbx_strand_id
1 'polypeptide(L)'
;MSFLESPRLHSPDIAFGLPGIFMVIATIFFWAGRKKFVHIPPVGMRTYAREIFNKETGKILLNILIPVPFVAIFWALWQQNFSSWILQAESMDRHLFGVEWLSSQIQTVNPIFILIMLPLFSYWLYPAVEKVVRLTPLRKIGVGLFVTAASFFLVAMIQTRIDGGARPSIIWQVWAFVILTAGETLVSPTHLEFSYTQGPIKLKSLVMCTYLLAVSLGNQFTAAVNFFIQNPDGSVKLQGTSYFMFFVWVMLGTAVLFAIITPFYKGRTYLQDQTQVAGDAEPAMGFAVQPEA
;
A
#
# COMPACT_ATOMS: atom_id res chain seq x y z
N MET A 1 22.42 -11.72 31.70
CA MET A 1 22.07 -12.16 30.35
C MET A 1 20.65 -11.73 30.11
N SER A 2 20.49 -10.71 29.28
CA SER A 2 19.19 -10.08 29.06
C SER A 2 18.29 -11.03 28.27
N PHE A 3 16.98 -11.00 28.53
CA PHE A 3 15.96 -11.79 27.81
C PHE A 3 16.06 -11.67 26.26
N LEU A 4 16.73 -10.61 25.78
CA LEU A 4 16.93 -10.27 24.37
C LEU A 4 18.14 -10.94 23.72
N GLU A 5 19.02 -11.61 24.47
CA GLU A 5 20.24 -12.25 23.95
C GLU A 5 20.11 -13.77 23.73
N SER A 6 18.93 -14.36 23.99
CA SER A 6 18.78 -15.81 23.90
C SER A 6 18.60 -16.29 22.44
N PRO A 7 19.42 -17.22 21.92
CA PRO A 7 19.30 -17.75 20.56
C PRO A 7 17.95 -18.45 20.28
N ARG A 8 17.21 -18.80 21.33
CA ARG A 8 15.88 -19.44 21.25
C ARG A 8 14.77 -18.47 20.86
N LEU A 9 14.93 -17.15 21.06
CA LEU A 9 13.93 -16.17 20.61
C LEU A 9 13.90 -16.02 19.08
N HIS A 10 15.02 -16.34 18.40
CA HIS A 10 15.14 -16.29 16.95
C HIS A 10 14.76 -17.62 16.26
N SER A 11 14.24 -18.59 17.01
CA SER A 11 13.85 -19.89 16.45
C SER A 11 12.66 -19.76 15.50
N PRO A 12 12.72 -20.36 14.29
CA PRO A 12 11.62 -20.35 13.31
C PRO A 12 10.26 -20.78 13.91
N ASP A 13 10.30 -21.66 14.90
CA ASP A 13 9.11 -22.19 15.58
C ASP A 13 8.24 -21.09 16.21
N ILE A 14 8.85 -20.07 16.81
CA ILE A 14 8.10 -18.96 17.43
C ILE A 14 7.57 -18.01 16.35
N ALA A 15 8.37 -17.76 15.32
CA ALA A 15 8.02 -16.88 14.21
C ALA A 15 6.81 -17.39 13.39
N PHE A 16 6.69 -18.71 13.20
CA PHE A 16 5.57 -19.32 12.49
C PHE A 16 4.44 -19.81 13.44
N GLY A 17 4.79 -20.26 14.64
CA GLY A 17 3.83 -20.80 15.61
C GLY A 17 2.85 -19.77 16.14
N LEU A 18 3.34 -18.55 16.45
CA LEU A 18 2.50 -17.50 17.02
C LEU A 18 1.41 -17.00 16.03
N PRO A 19 1.72 -16.66 14.75
CA PRO A 19 0.68 -16.40 13.75
C PRO A 19 -0.28 -17.57 13.55
N GLY A 20 0.22 -18.81 13.57
CA GLY A 20 -0.62 -20.00 13.45
C GLY A 20 -1.68 -20.11 14.55
N ILE A 21 -1.29 -19.86 15.80
CA ILE A 21 -2.23 -19.83 16.94
C ILE A 21 -3.28 -18.72 16.74
N PHE A 22 -2.88 -17.52 16.34
CA PHE A 22 -3.81 -16.43 16.07
C PHE A 22 -4.79 -16.76 14.93
N MET A 23 -4.34 -17.46 13.87
CA MET A 23 -5.22 -17.93 12.80
C MET A 23 -6.26 -18.94 13.29
N VAL A 24 -5.86 -19.87 14.17
CA VAL A 24 -6.81 -20.83 14.79
C VAL A 24 -7.84 -20.10 15.64
N ILE A 25 -7.40 -19.15 16.47
CA ILE A 25 -8.30 -18.32 17.28
C ILE A 25 -9.27 -17.57 16.38
N ALA A 26 -8.78 -16.86 15.35
CA ALA A 26 -9.61 -16.13 14.41
C ALA A 26 -10.64 -17.04 13.71
N THR A 27 -10.25 -18.27 13.36
CA THR A 27 -11.13 -19.26 12.74
C THR A 27 -12.27 -19.68 13.68
N ILE A 28 -11.96 -19.92 14.96
CA ILE A 28 -12.98 -20.26 15.99
C ILE A 28 -13.99 -19.10 16.14
N PHE A 29 -13.50 -17.87 16.24
CA PHE A 29 -14.36 -16.68 16.31
C PHE A 29 -15.23 -16.51 15.05
N PHE A 30 -14.65 -16.70 13.86
CA PHE A 30 -15.38 -16.63 12.60
C PHE A 30 -16.48 -17.71 12.52
N TRP A 31 -16.18 -18.94 12.92
CA TRP A 31 -17.18 -20.01 12.96
C TRP A 31 -18.29 -19.68 13.97
N ALA A 32 -17.96 -19.22 15.17
CA ALA A 32 -18.94 -18.80 16.16
C ALA A 32 -19.85 -17.66 15.64
N GLY A 33 -19.28 -16.73 14.86
CA GLY A 33 -19.98 -15.61 14.25
C GLY A 33 -20.84 -15.94 13.02
N ARG A 34 -20.75 -17.15 12.45
CA ARG A 34 -21.37 -17.50 11.15
C ARG A 34 -22.87 -17.26 11.05
N LYS A 35 -23.58 -17.28 12.17
CA LYS A 35 -25.05 -17.04 12.23
C LYS A 35 -25.42 -15.55 12.26
N LYS A 36 -24.43 -14.66 12.48
CA LYS A 36 -24.62 -13.20 12.51
C LYS A 36 -24.11 -12.49 11.24
N PHE A 37 -23.33 -13.17 10.39
CA PHE A 37 -22.82 -12.58 9.15
C PHE A 37 -23.90 -12.58 8.06
N VAL A 38 -24.10 -11.42 7.43
CA VAL A 38 -25.01 -11.25 6.29
C VAL A 38 -24.49 -12.07 5.12
N HIS A 39 -25.29 -13.03 4.66
CA HIS A 39 -24.97 -13.85 3.49
C HIS A 39 -25.46 -13.12 2.23
N ILE A 40 -24.55 -12.50 1.49
CA ILE A 40 -24.88 -11.85 0.21
C ILE A 40 -24.81 -12.93 -0.88
N PRO A 41 -25.93 -13.30 -1.52
CA PRO A 41 -25.91 -14.32 -2.57
C PRO A 41 -25.11 -13.86 -3.79
N PRO A 42 -24.45 -14.78 -4.51
CA PRO A 42 -23.72 -14.44 -5.72
C PRO A 42 -24.70 -13.97 -6.80
N VAL A 43 -24.34 -12.90 -7.51
CA VAL A 43 -25.17 -12.22 -8.54
C VAL A 43 -25.48 -13.10 -9.78
N GLY A 44 -24.89 -14.30 -9.84
CA GLY A 44 -25.05 -15.26 -10.95
C GLY A 44 -24.15 -14.95 -12.15
N MET A 45 -23.56 -15.98 -12.76
CA MET A 45 -22.55 -15.83 -13.82
C MET A 45 -23.07 -15.12 -15.08
N ARG A 46 -24.36 -15.32 -15.43
CA ARG A 46 -24.99 -14.67 -16.59
C ARG A 46 -25.15 -13.16 -16.40
N THR A 47 -25.60 -12.73 -15.23
CA THR A 47 -25.73 -11.31 -14.88
C THR A 47 -24.37 -10.64 -14.82
N TYR A 48 -23.39 -11.33 -14.23
CA TYR A 48 -22.01 -10.86 -14.14
C TYR A 48 -21.38 -10.65 -15.53
N ALA A 49 -21.52 -11.61 -16.44
CA ALA A 49 -21.03 -11.48 -17.80
C ALA A 49 -21.72 -10.33 -18.56
N ARG A 50 -23.05 -10.20 -18.43
CA ARG A 50 -23.80 -9.11 -19.07
C ARG A 50 -23.33 -7.73 -18.58
N GLU A 51 -23.06 -7.59 -17.30
CA GLU A 51 -22.56 -6.34 -16.71
C GLU A 51 -21.15 -5.99 -17.21
N ILE A 52 -20.25 -6.96 -17.35
CA ILE A 52 -18.89 -6.71 -17.88
C ILE A 52 -18.93 -6.22 -19.33
N PHE A 53 -19.77 -6.84 -20.17
CA PHE A 53 -19.87 -6.49 -21.59
C PHE A 53 -20.76 -5.26 -21.86
N ASN A 54 -21.32 -4.63 -20.81
CA ASN A 54 -22.05 -3.38 -20.95
C ASN A 54 -21.07 -2.23 -21.25
N LYS A 55 -21.38 -1.43 -22.28
CA LYS A 55 -20.56 -0.26 -22.70
C LYS A 55 -20.40 0.78 -21.59
N GLU A 56 -21.40 0.93 -20.71
CA GLU A 56 -21.31 1.86 -19.58
C GLU A 56 -20.34 1.35 -18.51
N THR A 57 -20.49 0.09 -18.11
CA THR A 57 -19.61 -0.59 -17.16
C THR A 57 -18.17 -0.63 -17.65
N GLY A 58 -17.94 -0.91 -18.94
CA GLY A 58 -16.61 -0.88 -19.55
C GLY A 58 -15.91 0.49 -19.43
N LYS A 59 -16.65 1.60 -19.59
CA LYS A 59 -16.11 2.95 -19.40
C LYS A 59 -15.74 3.23 -17.95
N ILE A 60 -16.56 2.75 -17.01
CA ILE A 60 -16.30 2.90 -15.56
C ILE A 60 -15.04 2.12 -15.18
N LEU A 61 -14.92 0.87 -15.62
CA LEU A 61 -13.74 0.04 -15.36
C LEU A 61 -12.48 0.67 -15.95
N LEU A 62 -12.55 1.22 -17.17
CA LEU A 62 -11.44 1.94 -17.78
C LEU A 62 -11.01 3.15 -16.94
N ASN A 63 -11.97 3.90 -16.39
CA ASN A 63 -11.69 5.03 -15.52
C ASN A 63 -11.01 4.63 -14.20
N ILE A 64 -11.32 3.45 -13.65
CA ILE A 64 -10.67 2.92 -12.44
C ILE A 64 -9.25 2.42 -12.75
N LEU A 65 -9.00 2.00 -14.00
CA LEU A 65 -7.66 1.57 -14.44
C LEU A 65 -6.69 2.75 -14.69
N ILE A 66 -7.18 3.99 -14.82
CA ILE A 66 -6.31 5.17 -15.03
C ILE A 66 -5.27 5.36 -13.91
N PRO A 67 -5.62 5.33 -12.60
CA PRO A 67 -4.63 5.45 -11.53
C PRO A 67 -3.72 4.22 -11.37
N VAL A 68 -4.11 3.04 -11.87
CA VAL A 68 -3.39 1.77 -11.67
C VAL A 68 -1.92 1.81 -12.07
N PRO A 69 -1.50 2.30 -13.26
CA PRO A 69 -0.08 2.35 -13.61
C PRO A 69 0.75 3.26 -12.67
N PHE A 70 0.15 4.33 -12.13
CA PHE A 70 0.84 5.22 -11.20
C PHE A 70 0.99 4.58 -9.82
N VAL A 71 -0.08 3.93 -9.34
CA VAL A 71 -0.05 3.18 -8.08
C VAL A 71 0.85 1.94 -8.21
N ALA A 72 1.00 1.37 -9.41
CA ALA A 72 1.94 0.27 -9.64
C ALA A 72 3.40 0.71 -9.38
N ILE A 73 3.80 1.91 -9.79
CA ILE A 73 5.12 2.45 -9.45
C ILE A 73 5.27 2.67 -7.95
N PHE A 74 4.20 3.09 -7.25
CA PHE A 74 4.21 3.13 -5.79
C PHE A 74 4.52 1.75 -5.18
N TRP A 75 3.83 0.70 -5.63
CA TRP A 75 4.10 -0.66 -5.15
C TRP A 75 5.49 -1.16 -5.54
N ALA A 76 5.99 -0.78 -6.71
CA ALA A 76 7.35 -1.09 -7.15
C ALA A 76 8.42 -0.57 -6.17
N LEU A 77 8.24 0.64 -5.66
CA LEU A 77 9.10 1.24 -4.64
C LEU A 77 8.82 0.65 -3.26
N TRP A 78 7.55 0.56 -2.86
CA TRP A 78 7.17 0.05 -1.55
C TRP A 78 7.73 -1.35 -1.31
N GLN A 79 7.61 -2.28 -2.27
CA GLN A 79 8.08 -3.66 -2.13
C GLN A 79 9.61 -3.79 -1.92
N GLN A 80 10.38 -2.77 -2.25
CA GLN A 80 11.83 -2.79 -2.03
C GLN A 80 12.22 -2.77 -0.55
N ASN A 81 11.29 -2.38 0.34
CA ASN A 81 11.47 -2.53 1.78
C ASN A 81 11.70 -3.99 2.21
N PHE A 82 11.20 -4.97 1.44
CA PHE A 82 11.40 -6.42 1.63
C PHE A 82 12.64 -6.97 0.92
N SER A 83 13.40 -6.15 0.21
CA SER A 83 14.57 -6.59 -0.55
C SER A 83 15.75 -5.63 -0.39
N SER A 84 15.90 -4.64 -1.27
CA SER A 84 17.08 -3.76 -1.32
C SER A 84 17.31 -2.98 -0.02
N TRP A 85 16.26 -2.64 0.73
CA TRP A 85 16.41 -1.96 2.03
C TRP A 85 16.99 -2.88 3.11
N ILE A 86 16.68 -4.18 3.07
CA ILE A 86 17.31 -5.17 3.98
C ILE A 86 18.81 -5.24 3.69
N LEU A 87 19.18 -5.34 2.41
CA LEU A 87 20.57 -5.39 1.99
C LEU A 87 21.32 -4.11 2.36
N GLN A 88 20.68 -2.95 2.21
CA GLN A 88 21.25 -1.69 2.71
C GLN A 88 21.44 -1.74 4.23
N ALA A 89 20.47 -2.24 4.99
CA ALA A 89 20.56 -2.31 6.45
C ALA A 89 21.70 -3.20 6.94
N GLU A 90 22.11 -4.22 6.18
CA GLU A 90 23.29 -5.06 6.51
C GLU A 90 24.60 -4.28 6.48
N SER A 91 24.66 -3.21 5.67
CA SER A 91 25.82 -2.32 5.58
C SER A 91 25.77 -1.14 6.57
N MET A 92 24.74 -1.05 7.41
CA MET A 92 24.52 0.02 8.39
C MET A 92 24.90 -0.41 9.81
N ASP A 93 25.03 0.57 10.72
CA ASP A 93 25.13 0.28 12.15
C ASP A 93 23.73 0.00 12.73
N ARG A 94 23.51 -1.27 13.10
CA ARG A 94 22.23 -1.81 13.60
C ARG A 94 22.11 -1.79 15.12
N HIS A 95 23.05 -1.16 15.83
CA HIS A 95 22.93 -0.98 17.27
C HIS A 95 21.88 0.10 17.57
N LEU A 96 20.77 -0.32 18.17
CA LEU A 96 19.68 0.57 18.55
C LEU A 96 19.16 0.19 19.94
N PHE A 97 19.05 1.18 20.83
CA PHE A 97 18.65 0.98 22.23
C PHE A 97 19.53 -0.02 23.01
N GLY A 98 20.83 -0.10 22.67
CA GLY A 98 21.79 -1.00 23.30
C GLY A 98 21.70 -2.46 22.86
N VAL A 99 20.89 -2.76 21.84
CA VAL A 99 20.72 -4.11 21.25
C VAL A 99 21.14 -4.06 19.78
N GLU A 100 21.82 -5.10 19.30
CA GLU A 100 22.07 -5.27 17.86
C GLU A 100 20.83 -5.91 17.20
N TRP A 101 20.21 -5.20 16.28
CA TRP A 101 19.04 -5.69 15.55
C TRP A 101 19.44 -6.44 14.27
N LEU A 102 18.67 -7.46 13.90
CA LEU A 102 18.83 -8.09 12.58
C LEU A 102 18.29 -7.16 11.48
N SER A 103 18.92 -7.19 10.30
CA SER A 103 18.51 -6.38 9.13
C SER A 103 17.04 -6.62 8.73
N SER A 104 16.56 -7.85 8.84
CA SER A 104 15.16 -8.21 8.54
C SER A 104 14.16 -7.73 9.59
N GLN A 105 14.59 -7.58 10.86
CA GLN A 105 13.70 -7.16 11.94
C GLN A 105 13.28 -5.69 11.84
N ILE A 106 14.02 -4.88 11.09
CA ILE A 106 13.71 -3.45 10.93
C ILE A 106 12.33 -3.25 10.30
N GLN A 107 11.85 -4.19 9.47
CA GLN A 107 10.51 -4.11 8.87
C GLN A 107 9.36 -4.21 9.89
N THR A 108 9.62 -4.73 11.09
CA THR A 108 8.60 -4.84 12.14
C THR A 108 8.07 -3.47 12.59
N VAL A 109 8.77 -2.38 12.27
CA VAL A 109 8.33 -1.01 12.56
C VAL A 109 7.16 -0.55 11.68
N ASN A 110 6.98 -1.13 10.47
CA ASN A 110 5.96 -0.66 9.54
C ASN A 110 4.52 -0.84 10.08
N PRO A 111 4.10 -2.01 10.61
CA PRO A 111 2.78 -2.15 11.24
C PRO A 111 2.53 -1.16 12.38
N ILE A 112 3.56 -0.89 13.21
CA ILE A 112 3.47 0.08 14.30
C ILE A 112 3.22 1.48 13.74
N PHE A 113 3.96 1.86 12.69
CA PHE A 113 3.77 3.15 12.04
C PHE A 113 2.41 3.27 11.36
N ILE A 114 1.88 2.22 10.73
CA ILE A 114 0.52 2.26 10.14
C ILE A 114 -0.53 2.50 11.23
N LEU A 115 -0.42 1.80 12.36
CA LEU A 115 -1.36 1.97 13.49
C LEU A 115 -1.35 3.39 14.08
N ILE A 116 -0.20 4.09 14.00
CA ILE A 116 -0.06 5.48 14.45
C ILE A 116 -0.47 6.47 13.35
N MET A 117 -0.07 6.22 12.10
CA MET A 117 -0.25 7.13 10.97
C MET A 117 -1.71 7.19 10.53
N LEU A 118 -2.45 6.08 10.52
CA LEU A 118 -3.86 6.07 10.13
C LEU A 118 -4.73 7.03 10.97
N PRO A 119 -4.74 6.96 12.32
CA PRO A 119 -5.50 7.91 13.13
C PRO A 119 -4.92 9.32 13.06
N LEU A 120 -3.60 9.48 13.01
CA LEU A 120 -2.96 10.80 12.87
C LEU A 120 -3.42 11.50 11.57
N PHE A 121 -3.48 10.76 10.46
CA PHE A 121 -3.87 11.31 9.18
C PHE A 121 -5.37 11.60 9.14
N SER A 122 -6.19 10.66 9.65
CA SER A 122 -7.64 10.79 9.63
C SER A 122 -8.17 11.88 10.56
N TYR A 123 -7.69 11.96 11.79
CA TYR A 123 -8.21 12.90 12.79
C TYR A 123 -7.51 14.26 12.78
N TRP A 124 -6.26 14.33 12.31
CA TRP A 124 -5.48 15.56 12.42
C TRP A 124 -5.04 16.10 11.07
N LEU A 125 -4.36 15.30 10.24
CA LEU A 125 -3.79 15.80 8.97
C LEU A 125 -4.88 16.18 7.96
N TYR A 126 -5.85 15.31 7.68
CA TYR A 126 -6.88 15.56 6.68
C TYR A 126 -7.74 16.78 7.04
N PRO A 127 -8.27 16.91 8.27
CA PRO A 127 -9.02 18.11 8.66
C PRO A 127 -8.17 19.38 8.62
N ALA A 128 -6.88 19.32 8.94
CA ALA A 128 -5.99 20.47 8.89
C ALA A 128 -5.73 20.94 7.45
N VAL A 129 -5.45 20.01 6.54
CA VAL A 129 -5.19 20.32 5.13
C VAL A 129 -6.47 20.75 4.40
N GLU A 130 -7.63 20.18 4.76
CA GLU A 130 -8.91 20.53 4.17
C GLU A 130 -9.35 21.97 4.44
N LYS A 131 -8.83 22.60 5.50
CA LYS A 131 -8.99 24.05 5.76
C LYS A 131 -8.34 24.93 4.68
N VAL A 132 -7.32 24.43 3.99
CA VAL A 132 -6.56 25.18 2.98
C VAL A 132 -6.89 24.71 1.57
N VAL A 133 -6.97 23.39 1.35
CA VAL A 133 -7.18 22.78 0.03
C VAL A 133 -8.14 21.60 0.14
N ARG A 134 -9.17 21.56 -0.73
CA ARG A 134 -10.06 20.39 -0.82
C ARG A 134 -9.27 19.11 -1.15
N LEU A 135 -9.37 18.13 -0.27
CA LEU A 135 -8.62 16.87 -0.31
C LEU A 135 -9.39 15.80 -1.09
N THR A 136 -9.32 15.85 -2.43
CA THR A 136 -9.90 14.78 -3.26
C THR A 136 -9.08 13.49 -3.16
N PRO A 137 -9.69 12.31 -3.37
CA PRO A 137 -8.97 11.02 -3.35
C PRO A 137 -7.76 10.99 -4.29
N LEU A 138 -7.90 11.55 -5.50
CA LEU A 138 -6.79 11.64 -6.45
C LEU A 138 -5.67 12.57 -5.94
N ARG A 139 -5.99 13.68 -5.28
CA ARG A 139 -4.96 14.55 -4.67
C ARG A 139 -4.21 13.83 -3.55
N LYS A 140 -4.90 13.04 -2.71
CA LYS A 140 -4.26 12.22 -1.66
C LYS A 140 -3.25 11.25 -2.28
N ILE A 141 -3.65 10.50 -3.31
CA ILE A 141 -2.75 9.59 -4.04
C ILE A 141 -1.54 10.37 -4.58
N GLY A 142 -1.77 11.51 -5.23
CA GLY A 142 -0.70 12.32 -5.81
C GLY A 142 0.32 12.81 -4.76
N VAL A 143 -0.14 13.34 -3.63
CA VAL A 143 0.73 13.72 -2.51
C VAL A 143 1.49 12.51 -1.98
N GLY A 144 0.83 11.36 -1.85
CA GLY A 144 1.48 10.12 -1.41
C GLY A 144 2.60 9.64 -2.32
N LEU A 145 2.50 9.85 -3.64
CA LEU A 145 3.59 9.57 -4.59
C LEU A 145 4.81 10.49 -4.34
N PHE A 146 4.60 11.79 -4.12
CA PHE A 146 5.69 12.71 -3.77
C PHE A 146 6.33 12.37 -2.42
N VAL A 147 5.53 12.01 -1.41
CA VAL A 147 6.03 11.58 -0.10
C VAL A 147 6.88 10.30 -0.24
N THR A 148 6.44 9.34 -1.06
CA THR A 148 7.22 8.14 -1.37
C THR A 148 8.54 8.46 -2.07
N ALA A 149 8.55 9.44 -2.98
CA ALA A 149 9.79 9.92 -3.60
C ALA A 149 10.76 10.48 -2.56
N ALA A 150 10.27 11.26 -1.60
CA ALA A 150 11.08 11.83 -0.52
C ALA A 150 11.67 10.72 0.39
N SER A 151 10.90 9.67 0.67
CA SER A 151 11.41 8.49 1.39
C SER A 151 12.58 7.84 0.65
N PHE A 152 12.43 7.60 -0.65
CA PHE A 152 13.48 6.98 -1.45
C PHE A 152 14.70 7.89 -1.63
N PHE A 153 14.48 9.20 -1.65
CA PHE A 153 15.58 10.17 -1.65
C PHE A 153 16.40 10.07 -0.36
N LEU A 154 15.76 9.93 0.80
CA LEU A 154 16.45 9.71 2.06
C LEU A 154 17.27 8.39 2.03
N VAL A 155 16.70 7.31 1.49
CA VAL A 155 17.41 6.03 1.31
C VAL A 155 18.59 6.14 0.35
N ALA A 156 18.45 6.91 -0.73
CA ALA A 156 19.56 7.19 -1.65
C ALA A 156 20.69 7.96 -0.94
N MET A 157 20.35 8.95 -0.11
CA MET A 157 21.33 9.71 0.68
C MET A 157 22.06 8.83 1.71
N ILE A 158 21.35 7.90 2.34
CA ILE A 158 21.95 6.88 3.21
C ILE A 158 22.94 6.05 2.40
N GLN A 159 22.55 5.59 1.22
CA GLN A 159 23.42 4.80 0.34
C GLN A 159 24.66 5.57 -0.10
N THR A 160 24.56 6.88 -0.38
CA THR A 160 25.73 7.70 -0.73
C THR A 160 26.77 7.73 0.36
N ARG A 161 26.34 7.73 1.63
CA ARG A 161 27.27 7.67 2.76
C ARG A 161 27.91 6.28 2.89
N ILE A 162 27.13 5.23 2.65
CA ILE A 162 27.61 3.84 2.68
C ILE A 162 28.64 3.60 1.57
N ASP A 163 28.34 4.05 0.35
CA ASP A 163 29.25 3.95 -0.80
C ASP A 163 30.54 4.74 -0.55
N GLY A 164 30.47 5.83 0.22
CA GLY A 164 31.62 6.60 0.72
C GLY A 164 32.40 5.94 1.88
N GLY A 165 32.04 4.73 2.29
CA GLY A 165 32.70 3.96 3.35
C GLY A 165 32.20 4.23 4.77
N ALA A 166 31.17 5.06 4.95
CA ALA A 166 30.57 5.31 6.26
C ALA A 166 29.57 4.20 6.64
N ARG A 167 29.36 4.00 7.94
CA ARG A 167 28.32 3.11 8.47
C ARG A 167 27.27 3.94 9.22
N PRO A 168 26.29 4.52 8.52
CA PRO A 168 25.26 5.32 9.17
C PRO A 168 24.41 4.45 10.10
N SER A 169 23.92 5.05 11.19
CA SER A 169 23.01 4.39 12.12
C SER A 169 21.67 4.06 11.45
N ILE A 170 21.09 2.92 11.83
CA ILE A 170 19.80 2.43 11.34
C ILE A 170 18.62 3.38 11.57
N ILE A 171 18.75 4.32 12.51
CA ILE A 171 17.71 5.32 12.79
C ILE A 171 17.33 6.16 11.55
N TRP A 172 18.29 6.38 10.63
CA TRP A 172 18.01 7.08 9.37
C TRP A 172 17.09 6.27 8.46
N GLN A 173 17.24 4.95 8.44
CA GLN A 173 16.36 4.06 7.69
C GLN A 173 14.98 3.97 8.37
N VAL A 174 14.92 4.01 9.70
CA VAL A 174 13.64 4.11 10.44
C VAL A 174 12.88 5.38 10.05
N TRP A 175 13.55 6.52 9.91
CA TRP A 175 12.92 7.74 9.38
C TRP A 175 12.44 7.59 7.94
N ALA A 176 13.20 6.89 7.09
CA ALA A 176 12.72 6.57 5.74
C ALA A 176 11.45 5.71 5.78
N PHE A 177 11.37 4.73 6.68
CA PHE A 177 10.14 3.95 6.91
C PHE A 177 8.96 4.82 7.35
N VAL A 178 9.16 5.79 8.25
CA VAL A 178 8.11 6.73 8.67
C VAL A 178 7.55 7.49 7.47
N ILE A 179 8.43 8.00 6.60
CA ILE A 179 8.02 8.75 5.39
C ILE A 179 7.35 7.81 4.38
N LEU A 180 7.88 6.59 4.18
CA LEU A 180 7.27 5.58 3.30
C LEU A 180 5.85 5.22 3.77
N THR A 181 5.67 4.98 5.06
CA THR A 181 4.37 4.64 5.66
C THR A 181 3.40 5.82 5.60
N ALA A 182 3.86 7.06 5.72
CA ALA A 182 3.05 8.24 5.45
C ALA A 182 2.55 8.27 4.00
N GLY A 183 3.41 7.94 3.03
CA GLY A 183 3.03 7.78 1.62
C GLY A 183 2.02 6.65 1.43
N GLU A 184 2.24 5.50 2.06
CA GLU A 184 1.33 4.35 2.04
C GLU A 184 -0.07 4.70 2.57
N THR A 185 -0.12 5.44 3.67
CA THR A 185 -1.37 5.89 4.31
C THR A 185 -2.20 6.78 3.39
N LEU A 186 -1.56 7.51 2.47
CA LEU A 186 -2.21 8.37 1.48
C LEU A 186 -2.62 7.64 0.20
N VAL A 187 -1.85 6.63 -0.21
CA VAL A 187 -2.06 5.94 -1.50
C VAL A 187 -2.94 4.71 -1.33
N SER A 188 -2.58 3.80 -0.42
CA SER A 188 -3.15 2.45 -0.36
C SER A 188 -4.65 2.43 -0.01
N PRO A 189 -5.09 2.96 1.16
CA PRO A 189 -6.51 2.96 1.51
C PRO A 189 -7.34 3.81 0.54
N THR A 190 -6.80 4.94 0.09
CA THR A 190 -7.49 5.83 -0.84
C THR A 190 -7.65 5.22 -2.23
N HIS A 191 -6.67 4.46 -2.73
CA HIS A 191 -6.81 3.75 -4.00
C HIS A 191 -7.93 2.71 -3.95
N LEU A 192 -8.02 1.94 -2.86
CA LEU A 192 -9.11 0.98 -2.66
C LEU A 192 -10.46 1.68 -2.52
N GLU A 193 -10.55 2.71 -1.67
CA GLU A 193 -11.77 3.49 -1.47
C GLU A 193 -12.25 4.11 -2.79
N PHE A 194 -11.35 4.71 -3.56
CA PHE A 194 -11.63 5.25 -4.88
C PHE A 194 -12.14 4.17 -5.84
N SER A 195 -11.48 3.02 -5.88
CA SER A 195 -11.85 1.93 -6.77
C SER A 195 -13.24 1.37 -6.43
N TYR A 196 -13.55 1.22 -5.13
CA TYR A 196 -14.86 0.75 -4.68
C TYR A 196 -15.98 1.78 -4.86
N THR A 197 -15.70 3.08 -4.70
CA THR A 197 -16.71 4.16 -4.87
C THR A 197 -17.01 4.47 -6.33
N GLN A 198 -16.04 4.29 -7.23
CA GLN A 198 -16.26 4.43 -8.67
C GLN A 198 -16.77 3.13 -9.31
N GLY A 199 -16.50 1.97 -8.68
CA GLY A 199 -16.80 0.65 -9.24
C GLY A 199 -18.27 0.23 -9.16
N PRO A 200 -18.76 -0.56 -10.13
CA PRO A 200 -20.13 -1.07 -10.10
C PRO A 200 -20.31 -2.09 -8.98
N ILE A 201 -21.43 -1.99 -8.26
CA ILE A 201 -21.73 -2.78 -7.03
C ILE A 201 -21.65 -4.29 -7.28
N LYS A 202 -22.02 -4.74 -8.48
CA LYS A 202 -22.03 -6.16 -8.87
C LYS A 202 -20.63 -6.73 -9.19
N LEU A 203 -19.61 -5.89 -9.40
CA LEU A 203 -18.25 -6.30 -9.80
C LEU A 203 -17.18 -5.97 -8.75
N LYS A 204 -17.52 -5.95 -7.45
CA LYS A 204 -16.57 -5.66 -6.36
C LYS A 204 -15.30 -6.52 -6.42
N SER A 205 -15.40 -7.79 -6.81
CA SER A 205 -14.23 -8.67 -7.00
C SER A 205 -13.32 -8.18 -8.12
N LEU A 206 -13.88 -7.72 -9.25
CA LEU A 206 -13.10 -7.19 -10.37
C LEU A 206 -12.39 -5.89 -9.99
N VAL A 207 -13.02 -5.05 -9.17
CA VAL A 207 -12.43 -3.84 -8.59
C VAL A 207 -11.25 -4.20 -7.68
N MET A 208 -11.35 -5.25 -6.85
CA MET A 208 -10.21 -5.73 -6.07
C MET A 208 -9.08 -6.26 -6.97
N CYS A 209 -9.43 -6.90 -8.10
CA CYS A 209 -8.43 -7.36 -9.07
C CYS A 209 -7.62 -6.21 -9.67
N THR A 210 -8.18 -5.01 -9.85
CA THR A 210 -7.40 -3.86 -10.36
C THR A 210 -6.35 -3.39 -9.35
N TYR A 211 -6.66 -3.48 -8.06
CA TYR A 211 -5.69 -3.23 -6.99
C TYR A 211 -4.55 -4.26 -7.00
N LEU A 212 -4.89 -5.55 -7.04
CA LEU A 212 -3.88 -6.63 -7.11
C LEU A 212 -3.05 -6.55 -8.39
N LEU A 213 -3.67 -6.13 -9.51
CA LEU A 213 -2.97 -5.86 -10.75
C LEU A 213 -1.95 -4.74 -10.58
N ALA A 214 -2.27 -3.65 -9.87
CA ALA A 214 -1.30 -2.59 -9.58
C ALA A 214 -0.09 -3.13 -8.81
N VAL A 215 -0.31 -3.95 -7.78
CA VAL A 215 0.76 -4.59 -7.00
C VAL A 215 1.62 -5.49 -7.89
N SER A 216 0.98 -6.34 -8.70
CA SER A 216 1.65 -7.25 -9.62
C SER A 216 2.49 -6.50 -10.66
N LEU A 217 1.94 -5.44 -11.27
CA LEU A 217 2.65 -4.60 -12.23
C LEU A 217 3.84 -3.89 -11.58
N GLY A 218 3.70 -3.44 -10.33
CA GLY A 218 4.82 -2.85 -9.58
C GLY A 218 5.97 -3.82 -9.36
N ASN A 219 5.65 -5.05 -8.92
CA ASN A 219 6.65 -6.09 -8.75
C ASN A 219 7.30 -6.49 -10.08
N GLN A 220 6.51 -6.58 -11.15
CA GLN A 220 7.01 -6.87 -12.49
C GLN A 220 7.92 -5.76 -13.02
N PHE A 221 7.59 -4.50 -12.74
CA PHE A 221 8.44 -3.36 -13.09
C PHE A 221 9.79 -3.45 -12.39
N THR A 222 9.82 -3.67 -11.07
CA THR A 222 11.07 -3.82 -10.32
C THR A 222 11.88 -5.02 -10.81
N ALA A 223 11.23 -6.15 -11.12
CA ALA A 223 11.90 -7.32 -11.69
C ALA A 223 12.50 -7.02 -13.08
N ALA A 224 11.76 -6.33 -13.95
CA ALA A 224 12.23 -5.93 -15.27
C ALA A 224 13.44 -5.00 -15.18
N VAL A 225 13.39 -3.98 -14.32
CA VAL A 225 14.52 -3.09 -14.06
C VAL A 225 15.74 -3.90 -13.63
N ASN A 226 15.58 -4.81 -12.66
CA ASN A 226 16.66 -5.67 -12.18
C ASN A 226 17.23 -6.60 -13.26
N PHE A 227 16.40 -7.08 -14.19
CA PHE A 227 16.86 -7.86 -15.34
C PHE A 227 17.67 -7.01 -16.33
N PHE A 228 17.25 -5.78 -16.63
CA PHE A 228 17.94 -4.91 -17.59
C PHE A 228 19.26 -4.31 -17.07
N ILE A 229 19.42 -4.20 -15.75
CA ILE A 229 20.66 -3.69 -15.14
C ILE A 229 21.75 -4.76 -15.06
N GLN A 230 21.39 -6.05 -15.10
CA GLN A 230 22.36 -7.16 -15.08
C GLN A 230 22.91 -7.36 -16.50
N ASN A 231 24.21 -7.13 -16.69
CA ASN A 231 24.88 -7.46 -17.94
C ASN A 231 25.15 -8.98 -18.02
N PRO A 232 25.25 -9.55 -19.24
CA PRO A 232 25.69 -10.93 -19.44
C PRO A 232 27.07 -11.24 -18.80
N ASP A 233 27.91 -10.21 -18.65
CA ASP A 233 29.24 -10.30 -18.02
C ASP A 233 29.20 -10.29 -16.48
N GLY A 234 28.02 -10.25 -15.86
CA GLY A 234 27.83 -10.21 -14.40
C GLY A 234 28.02 -8.83 -13.77
N SER A 235 28.37 -7.79 -14.54
CA SER A 235 28.42 -6.41 -14.07
C SER A 235 27.02 -5.79 -13.99
N VAL A 236 26.76 -4.98 -12.96
CA VAL A 236 25.47 -4.29 -12.79
C VAL A 236 25.62 -2.81 -13.15
N LYS A 237 24.77 -2.32 -14.07
CA LYS A 237 24.80 -0.93 -14.58
C LYS A 237 24.38 0.11 -13.54
N LEU A 238 23.47 -0.26 -12.63
CA LEU A 238 22.97 0.59 -11.56
C LEU A 238 23.27 -0.08 -10.22
N GLN A 239 24.26 0.44 -9.50
CA GLN A 239 24.67 -0.05 -8.18
C GLN A 239 24.64 1.05 -7.13
N GLY A 240 24.45 0.65 -5.88
CA GLY A 240 24.46 1.53 -4.72
C GLY A 240 23.54 2.73 -4.91
N THR A 241 24.09 3.93 -4.74
CA THR A 241 23.35 5.20 -4.80
C THR A 241 22.60 5.39 -6.12
N SER A 242 23.21 5.02 -7.25
CA SER A 242 22.62 5.23 -8.58
C SER A 242 21.32 4.43 -8.77
N TYR A 243 21.23 3.25 -8.15
CA TYR A 243 20.03 2.42 -8.16
C TYR A 243 18.87 3.09 -7.41
N PHE A 244 19.10 3.56 -6.18
CA PHE A 244 18.04 4.25 -5.42
C PHE A 244 17.64 5.58 -6.07
N MET A 245 18.61 6.35 -6.59
CA MET A 245 18.33 7.60 -7.30
C MET A 245 17.52 7.38 -8.58
N PHE A 246 17.73 6.27 -9.30
CA PHE A 246 16.87 5.91 -10.43
C PHE A 246 15.39 5.78 -10.01
N PHE A 247 15.11 5.06 -8.91
CA PHE A 247 13.74 4.93 -8.41
C PHE A 247 13.15 6.25 -7.90
N VAL A 248 13.98 7.14 -7.32
CA VAL A 248 13.55 8.51 -6.97
C VAL A 248 13.06 9.26 -8.22
N TRP A 249 13.86 9.27 -9.29
CA TRP A 249 13.49 9.96 -10.54
C TRP A 249 12.26 9.35 -11.21
N VAL A 250 12.15 8.02 -11.23
CA VAL A 250 10.97 7.32 -11.74
C VAL A 250 9.72 7.71 -10.94
N MET A 251 9.81 7.75 -9.61
CA MET A 251 8.69 8.13 -8.76
C MET A 251 8.33 9.61 -8.91
N LEU A 252 9.30 10.52 -8.96
CA LEU A 252 9.04 11.94 -9.20
C LEU A 252 8.40 12.17 -10.57
N GLY A 253 8.92 11.53 -11.62
CA GLY A 253 8.31 11.59 -12.96
C GLY A 253 6.88 11.08 -12.96
N THR A 254 6.63 9.97 -12.26
CA THR A 254 5.29 9.39 -12.09
C THR A 254 4.36 10.35 -11.32
N ALA A 255 4.83 10.95 -10.23
CA ALA A 255 4.07 11.88 -9.41
C ALA A 255 3.69 13.16 -10.18
N VAL A 256 4.63 13.72 -10.95
CA VAL A 256 4.40 14.89 -11.81
C VAL A 256 3.41 14.54 -12.93
N LEU A 257 3.61 13.41 -13.62
CA LEU A 257 2.70 12.96 -14.68
C LEU A 257 1.28 12.74 -14.12
N PHE A 258 1.17 12.12 -12.94
CA PHE A 258 -0.09 11.91 -12.26
C PHE A 258 -0.77 13.24 -11.88
N ALA A 259 -0.01 14.21 -11.37
CA ALA A 259 -0.51 15.53 -11.04
C ALA A 259 -1.02 16.29 -12.28
N ILE A 260 -0.40 16.10 -13.45
CA ILE A 260 -0.84 16.68 -14.72
C ILE A 260 -2.11 16.00 -15.24
N ILE A 261 -2.23 14.67 -15.11
CA ILE A 261 -3.38 13.91 -15.63
C ILE A 261 -4.62 14.05 -14.74
N THR A 262 -4.42 14.20 -13.42
CA THR A 262 -5.51 14.25 -12.43
C THR A 262 -6.59 15.31 -12.74
N PRO A 263 -6.27 16.56 -13.13
CA PRO A 263 -7.26 17.56 -13.52
C PRO A 263 -8.14 17.19 -14.72
N PHE A 264 -7.64 16.33 -15.61
CA PHE A 264 -8.39 15.86 -16.79
C PHE A 264 -9.32 14.69 -16.45
N TYR A 265 -9.22 14.14 -15.24
CA TYR A 265 -10.07 13.05 -14.78
C TYR A 265 -11.49 13.52 -14.47
N LYS A 266 -12.46 13.13 -15.29
CA LYS A 266 -13.90 13.32 -15.04
C LYS A 266 -14.50 12.03 -14.46
N GLY A 267 -14.35 11.85 -13.15
CA GLY A 267 -14.98 10.75 -12.43
C GLY A 267 -16.49 10.94 -12.30
N ARG A 268 -17.27 9.86 -12.40
CA ARG A 268 -18.68 9.85 -11.97
C ARG A 268 -18.75 9.05 -10.67
N THR A 269 -19.04 9.73 -9.57
CA THR A 269 -19.21 9.08 -8.27
C THR A 269 -20.54 8.35 -8.23
N TYR A 270 -20.49 7.03 -8.03
CA TYR A 270 -21.67 6.23 -7.74
C TYR A 270 -21.75 6.10 -6.21
N LEU A 271 -22.50 6.99 -5.57
CA LEU A 271 -22.82 6.86 -4.15
C LEU A 271 -23.56 5.53 -3.95
N GLN A 272 -22.96 4.62 -3.21
CA GLN A 272 -23.51 3.29 -2.95
C GLN A 272 -24.66 3.39 -1.95
N ASP A 273 -25.88 3.58 -2.45
CA ASP A 273 -27.07 3.42 -1.61
C ASP A 273 -27.38 1.92 -1.47
N GLN A 274 -27.13 1.37 -0.28
CA GLN A 274 -27.37 -0.04 0.01
C GLN A 274 -28.87 -0.40 -0.02
N THR A 275 -29.77 0.60 -0.04
CA THR A 275 -31.21 0.38 -0.17
C THR A 275 -31.63 -0.18 -1.53
N GLN A 276 -30.88 0.09 -2.61
CA GLN A 276 -31.22 -0.48 -3.93
C GLN A 276 -31.02 -2.00 -4.02
N VAL A 277 -30.15 -2.58 -3.18
CA VAL A 277 -29.98 -4.05 -3.12
C VAL A 277 -31.09 -4.70 -2.28
N ALA A 278 -31.69 -3.96 -1.35
CA ALA A 278 -32.81 -4.40 -0.52
C ALA A 278 -34.18 -4.25 -1.22
N GLY A 279 -34.26 -3.63 -2.40
CA GLY A 279 -35.52 -3.51 -3.14
C GLY A 279 -36.12 -4.86 -3.57
N ASP A 280 -35.28 -5.89 -3.73
CA ASP A 280 -35.69 -7.24 -4.15
C ASP A 280 -35.69 -8.27 -3.01
N ALA A 281 -35.32 -7.87 -1.77
CA ALA A 281 -35.32 -8.74 -0.60
C ALA A 281 -35.85 -7.97 0.61
N GLU A 282 -36.96 -8.46 1.18
CA GLU A 282 -37.68 -7.93 2.35
C GLU A 282 -36.80 -7.14 3.34
N PRO A 283 -37.28 -5.99 3.86
CA PRO A 283 -36.46 -5.08 4.64
C PRO A 283 -36.12 -5.70 6.00
N ALA A 284 -34.88 -6.18 6.14
CA ALA A 284 -34.28 -6.41 7.43
C ALA A 284 -33.99 -5.05 8.08
N MET A 285 -34.71 -4.74 9.17
CA MET A 285 -34.52 -3.58 10.04
C MET A 285 -33.03 -3.30 10.30
N GLY A 286 -32.51 -2.25 9.63
CA GLY A 286 -31.16 -1.76 9.77
C GLY A 286 -31.19 -0.29 10.20
N PHE A 287 -30.55 -0.03 11.33
CA PHE A 287 -30.23 1.23 12.00
C PHE A 287 -30.61 2.54 11.29
N ALA A 288 -31.44 3.32 12.00
CA ALA A 288 -31.83 4.68 11.65
C ALA A 288 -30.61 5.56 11.38
N VAL A 289 -30.55 6.09 10.16
CA VAL A 289 -29.72 7.23 9.79
C VAL A 289 -30.31 8.45 10.50
N GLN A 290 -29.58 9.03 11.45
CA GLN A 290 -29.88 10.39 11.90
C GLN A 290 -29.50 11.36 10.78
N PRO A 291 -30.41 12.25 10.33
CA PRO A 291 -30.03 13.33 9.44
C PRO A 291 -29.18 14.35 10.21
N GLU A 292 -27.97 14.61 9.73
CA GLU A 292 -27.17 15.75 10.19
C GLU A 292 -27.92 17.04 9.83
N ALA A 293 -28.04 17.92 10.83
CA ALA A 293 -28.50 19.30 10.71
C ALA A 293 -27.35 20.22 10.29
#